data_AF-A0A6N8Z9Q6-F1
#
_entry.id   AF-A0A6N8Z9Q6-F1
#
_cell.length_a   1.000
_cell.length_b   1.000
_cell.length_c   1.000
_cell.angle_alpha   90.00
_cell.angle_beta   90.00
_cell.angle_gamma   90.00
#
_symmetry.space_group_name_H-M   'P 1'
#
loop_
_entity.id
_entity.type
_entity.pdbx_description
1 polymer ?
#
loop_
_entity_poly.entity_id
_entity_poly.type
_entity_poly.pdbx_seq_one_letter_code
_entity_poly.pdbx_strand_id
1 'polypeptide(L)' 'MASLNTIRTEADYDSALARVTALMDDLTTPDGQIDDVSNPSRIELEALVALIEAYEDERHPIGSPTNPATT' A
#
# COMPACT_ATOMS: atom_id res chain seq x y z
N MET A 1 12.42 7.12 -14.65
CA MET A 1 11.61 6.19 -13.84
C MET A 1 12.27 6.10 -12.48
N ALA A 2 11.73 6.83 -11.49
CA ALA A 2 12.26 6.80 -10.14
C ALA A 2 11.92 5.44 -9.53
N SER A 3 12.92 4.72 -9.05
CA SER A 3 12.75 3.41 -8.43
C SER A 3 11.92 3.58 -7.14
N LEU A 4 10.71 3.01 -7.12
CA LEU A 4 9.87 2.83 -5.92
C LEU A 4 10.55 1.81 -4.99
N ASN A 5 11.70 2.17 -4.44
CA ASN A 5 12.71 1.21 -3.96
C ASN A 5 12.63 0.94 -2.45
N THR A 6 11.44 0.61 -1.95
CA THR A 6 11.19 0.18 -0.55
C THR A 6 10.99 1.34 0.42
N ILE A 7 9.91 1.25 1.21
CA ILE A 7 9.66 2.09 2.38
C ILE A 7 10.56 1.57 3.51
N ARG A 8 11.42 2.43 4.08
CA ARG A 8 12.40 2.00 5.10
C ARG A 8 12.22 2.72 6.43
N THR A 9 11.72 3.95 6.38
CA THR A 9 11.51 4.81 7.54
C THR A 9 10.04 5.16 7.72
N GLU A 10 9.67 5.63 8.90
CA GLU A 10 8.31 6.15 9.15
C GLU A 10 7.99 7.36 8.26
N ALA A 11 8.99 8.20 7.95
CA ALA A 11 8.80 9.32 7.03
C ALA A 11 8.49 8.87 5.59
N ASP A 12 9.10 7.76 5.13
CA ASP A 12 8.76 7.17 3.84
C ASP A 12 7.34 6.60 3.85
N TYR A 13 6.94 6.00 4.97
CA TYR A 13 5.60 5.42 5.17
C TYR A 13 4.53 6.51 5.15
N ASP A 14 4.71 7.59 5.92
CA ASP A 14 3.81 8.74 5.93
C ASP A 14 3.69 9.40 4.55
N SER A 15 4.81 9.50 3.83
CA SER A 15 4.84 10.03 2.46
C SER A 15 4.11 9.11 1.48
N ALA A 16 4.27 7.80 1.62
CA ALA A 16 3.57 6.80 0.81
C ALA A 16 2.06 6.84 1.08
N LEU A 17 1.63 6.93 2.34
CA LEU A 17 0.23 7.09 2.71
C LEU A 17 -0.39 8.35 2.12
N ALA A 18 0.28 9.50 2.28
CA ALA A 18 -0.19 10.76 1.71
C ALA A 18 -0.34 10.69 0.18
N ARG A 19 0.59 9.99 -0.48
CA ARG A 19 0.55 9.78 -1.94
C ARG A 19 -0.59 8.85 -2.34
N VAL A 20 -0.81 7.74 -1.62
CA VAL A 20 -1.93 6.83 -1.81
C VAL A 20 -3.26 7.56 -1.68
N THR A 21 -3.44 8.39 -0.64
CA THR A 21 -4.66 9.19 -0.46
C THR A 21 -4.90 10.12 -1.65
N ALA A 22 -3.87 10.86 -2.09
CA ALA A 22 -3.99 11.75 -3.24
C ALA A 22 -4.32 11.00 -4.55
N LEU A 23 -3.73 9.83 -4.75
CA LEU A 23 -4.00 8.98 -5.92
C LEU A 23 -5.42 8.41 -5.89
N MET A 24 -5.90 8.00 -4.72
CA MET A 24 -7.29 7.54 -4.57
C MET A 24 -8.28 8.65 -4.89
N ASP A 25 -8.07 9.87 -4.37
CA ASP A 25 -8.94 11.01 -4.67
C ASP A 25 -8.94 11.37 -6.16
N ASP A 26 -7.77 11.32 -6.82
CA ASP A 26 -7.62 11.62 -8.26
C ASP A 26 -8.25 10.54 -9.15
N LEU A 27 -8.16 9.27 -8.75
CA LEU A 27 -8.69 8.12 -9.51
C LEU A 27 -10.17 7.85 -9.24
N THR A 28 -10.75 8.45 -8.20
CA THR A 28 -12.15 8.24 -7.83
C THR A 28 -13.06 9.06 -8.76
N THR A 29 -13.88 8.36 -9.53
CA THR A 29 -14.92 8.98 -10.34
C THR A 29 -16.04 9.56 -9.46
N PRO A 30 -16.89 10.45 -9.99
CA PRO A 30 -18.02 11.01 -9.23
C PRO A 30 -18.99 9.97 -8.64
N ASP A 31 -19.05 8.78 -9.23
CA ASP A 31 -19.84 7.63 -8.75
C ASP A 31 -19.08 6.71 -7.77
N GLY A 32 -17.87 7.09 -7.36
CA GLY A 32 -17.09 6.39 -6.34
C GLY A 32 -16.31 5.17 -6.86
N GLN A 33 -16.15 5.03 -8.18
CA GLN A 33 -15.39 3.93 -8.79
C GLN A 33 -13.95 4.37 -9.09
N ILE A 34 -13.00 3.43 -9.04
CA ILE A 34 -11.62 3.68 -9.47
C ILE A 34 -11.54 3.34 -10.97
N ASP A 35 -11.47 4.37 -11.81
CA ASP A 35 -11.51 4.22 -13.27
C ASP A 35 -10.16 3.82 -13.87
N ASP A 36 -10.26 3.16 -15.01
CA ASP A 36 -9.24 2.73 -15.97
C ASP A 36 -8.04 1.92 -15.43
N VAL A 37 -8.04 0.63 -15.79
CA VAL A 37 -6.96 -0.34 -15.56
C VAL A 37 -5.65 0.07 -16.26
N SER A 38 -5.72 0.97 -17.26
CA SER A 38 -4.57 1.46 -18.01
C SER A 38 -3.99 2.78 -17.47
N ASN A 39 -4.55 3.33 -16.38
CA ASN A 39 -4.10 4.59 -15.81
C ASN A 39 -2.73 4.41 -15.11
N PRO A 40 -1.68 5.17 -15.50
CA PRO A 40 -0.38 5.12 -14.82
C PRO A 40 -0.46 5.41 -13.30
N SER A 41 -1.38 6.28 -12.88
CA SER A 41 -1.63 6.59 -11.48
C SER A 41 -2.16 5.38 -10.70
N ARG A 42 -2.90 4.48 -11.36
CA ARG A 42 -3.37 3.23 -10.76
C ARG A 42 -2.24 2.23 -10.56
N ILE A 43 -1.33 2.13 -11.53
CA ILE A 43 -0.11 1.31 -11.42
C ILE A 43 0.77 1.82 -10.26
N GLU A 44 0.88 3.14 -10.10
CA GLU A 44 1.57 3.76 -8.96
C GLU A 44 0.88 3.44 -7.63
N LEU A 45 -0.46 3.55 -7.58
CA LEU A 45 -1.26 3.23 -6.40
C LEU A 45 -1.05 1.78 -5.96
N GLU A 46 -1.17 0.82 -6.88
CA GLU A 46 -0.97 -0.61 -6.60
C GLU A 46 0.44 -0.90 -6.08
N ALA A 47 1.47 -0.27 -6.66
CA ALA A 47 2.84 -0.41 -6.20
C ALA A 47 3.07 0.18 -4.80
N LEU A 48 2.49 1.35 -4.49
CA LEU A 48 2.61 1.97 -3.17
C LEU A 48 1.90 1.16 -2.09
N VAL A 49 0.70 0.64 -2.37
CA VAL A 49 -0.04 -0.23 -1.44
C VAL A 49 0.79 -1.47 -1.10
N ALA A 50 1.35 -2.15 -2.11
CA ALA A 50 2.20 -3.33 -1.87
C ALA A 50 3.45 -3.04 -1.01
N LEU A 51 4.04 -1.84 -1.16
CA LEU A 51 5.18 -1.42 -0.34
C LEU A 51 4.80 -1.10 1.11
N ILE A 52 3.63 -0.50 1.31
CA ILE A 52 3.05 -0.20 2.63
C ILE A 52 2.77 -1.52 3.36
N GLU A 53 2.09 -2.46 2.70
CA GLU A 53 1.81 -3.78 3.26
C GLU A 53 3.09 -4.51 3.67
N ALA A 54 4.13 -4.51 2.82
CA ALA A 54 5.41 -5.12 3.16
C ALA A 54 6.09 -4.45 4.38
N TYR A 55 6.02 -3.12 4.49
CA TYR A 55 6.56 -2.37 5.62
C TYR A 55 5.79 -2.66 6.93
N GLU A 56 4.48 -2.81 6.84
CA GLU A 56 3.59 -3.16 7.95
C GLU A 56 3.80 -4.61 8.40
N ASP A 57 3.93 -5.56 7.48
CA ASP A 57 4.20 -6.98 7.77
C ASP A 57 5.51 -7.17 8.56
N GLU A 58 6.56 -6.39 8.23
CA GLU A 58 7.84 -6.41 8.96
C GLU A 58 7.71 -5.92 10.41
N ARG A 59 6.78 -4.98 10.67
CA ARG A 59 6.64 -4.28 11.97
C ARG A 59 5.54 -4.81 12.86
N HIS A 60 4.50 -5.33 12.24
CA HIS A 60 3.36 -5.97 12.87
C HIS A 60 3.26 -7.42 12.38
N PRO A 61 4.27 -8.26 12.67
CA PRO A 61 4.19 -9.66 12.30
C PRO A 61 2.97 -10.24 13.00
N ILE A 62 1.92 -10.53 12.23
CA ILE A 62 0.81 -11.32 12.72
C ILE A 62 1.43 -12.68 12.97
N GLY A 63 1.72 -13.00 14.23
CA GLY A 63 2.14 -14.34 14.58
C GLY A 63 1.11 -15.27 13.97
N SER A 64 1.53 -16.14 13.03
CA SER A 64 0.69 -17.24 12.52
C SER A 64 -0.09 -17.77 13.70
N PRO A 65 -1.43 -17.90 13.62
CA PRO A 65 -2.24 -18.27 14.77
C PRO A 65 -1.56 -19.48 15.40
N THR A 66 -0.97 -19.27 16.59
CA THR A 66 -0.28 -20.33 17.31
C THR A 66 -1.35 -21.35 17.58
N ASN A 67 -1.39 -22.39 16.75
CA ASN A 67 -2.37 -23.44 16.87
C ASN A 67 -2.08 -24.07 18.23
N PRO A 68 -2.92 -23.90 19.27
CA PRO A 68 -2.63 -24.48 20.57
C PRO A 68 -3.09 -25.93 20.52
N ALA A 69 -2.55 -26.73 19.59
CA ALA A 69 -2.71 -28.17 19.56
C ALA A 69 -1.74 -28.74 20.61
N THR A 70 -2.17 -28.59 21.86
CA THR A 70 -1.55 -29.16 23.05
C THR A 70 -1.95 -30.64 23.12
N THR A 71 -0.93 -31.50 23.14
CA THR A 71 -0.90 -32.87 23.70
C THR A 71 -1.78 -33.96 23.08
#